data_AF-A0A524NJ67-F1
#
_entry.id   AF-A0A524NJ67-F1
#
_cell.length_a   1.000
_cell.length_b   1.000
_cell.length_c   1.000
_cell.angle_alpha   90.00
_cell.angle_beta   90.00
_cell.angle_gamma   90.00
#
_symmetry.space_group_name_H-M   'P 1'
#
loop_
_entity.id
_entity.type
_entity.pdbx_description
1 polymer ?
#
loop_
_entity_poly.entity_id
_entity_poly.type
_entity_poly.pdbx_seq_one_letter_code
_entity_poly.pdbx_strand_id
1 'polypeptide(L)'
;MSASTSDTYFTGCNVHVRDGSGDTDGETNGLGNLIVGYDEAYVLGSRRTGSHNFVIGSEHSYTSYGGIVAGFYNTVSAPYASVTGGAFNTASMNRAVVGGGERNRAAALAGVVVGGTDNVAAGEHAFVAGGAGNAARGKQAAIVGGAMKSAPGTAALVAGGSGNRAEGLCASVAGGELNQALAANAVVTGGSYNRASGKRSSVTGGVRLSSTGDDTSVRGAGVSHTDAPDAEHAPATVRGGQEAWAESIRRPEQTAGAGAAIRDAEVEPAWYGDNPFKLEGRDFNPRVGDPLAE
;
A
#
# COMPACT_ATOMS: atom_id res chain seq x y z
N MET A 1 -28.11 -25.49 25.71
CA MET A 1 -26.82 -26.19 25.49
C MET A 1 -27.10 -27.68 25.55
N SER A 2 -26.64 -28.43 24.55
CA SER A 2 -26.64 -29.90 24.56
C SER A 2 -25.23 -30.38 24.23
N ALA A 3 -24.83 -31.55 24.72
CA ALA A 3 -23.49 -32.08 24.47
C ALA A 3 -23.55 -33.55 24.04
N SER A 4 -22.63 -33.95 23.16
CA SER A 4 -22.28 -35.33 22.83
C SER A 4 -20.94 -35.69 23.50
N THR A 5 -20.38 -36.87 23.23
CA THR A 5 -19.06 -37.26 23.73
C THR A 5 -17.94 -36.29 23.30
N SER A 6 -18.04 -35.70 22.11
CA SER A 6 -17.02 -34.84 21.50
C SER A 6 -17.46 -33.40 21.28
N ASP A 7 -18.76 -33.12 21.27
CA ASP A 7 -19.31 -31.86 20.77
C ASP A 7 -20.21 -31.18 21.79
N THR A 8 -20.23 -29.87 21.74
CA THR A 8 -21.17 -29.04 22.50
C THR A 8 -21.91 -28.11 21.55
N TYR A 9 -23.24 -28.12 21.60
CA TYR A 9 -24.11 -27.34 20.76
C TYR A 9 -24.84 -26.25 21.56
N PHE A 10 -24.89 -25.06 20.97
CA PHE A 10 -25.64 -23.91 21.45
C PHE A 10 -26.70 -23.55 20.38
N THR A 11 -27.98 -23.66 20.73
CA THR A 11 -29.09 -23.41 19.79
C THR A 11 -30.00 -22.33 20.36
N GLY A 12 -30.30 -21.30 19.56
CA GLY A 12 -31.17 -20.20 19.96
C GLY A 12 -30.60 -19.27 21.03
N CYS A 13 -29.28 -19.27 21.26
CA CYS A 13 -28.62 -18.40 22.26
C CYS A 13 -27.25 -17.91 21.80
N ASN A 14 -26.80 -16.76 22.32
CA ASN A 14 -25.43 -16.28 22.21
C ASN A 14 -24.53 -16.96 23.25
N VAL A 15 -23.24 -17.10 22.94
CA VAL A 15 -22.21 -17.55 23.90
C VAL A 15 -21.39 -16.34 24.32
N HIS A 16 -21.38 -16.06 25.62
CA HIS A 16 -20.56 -14.99 26.20
C HIS A 16 -19.41 -15.62 26.98
N VAL A 17 -18.17 -15.36 26.57
CA VAL A 17 -16.96 -15.70 27.32
C VAL A 17 -16.49 -14.41 28.00
N ARG A 18 -16.60 -14.35 29.33
CA ARG A 18 -16.36 -13.12 30.10
C ARG A 18 -15.18 -13.32 31.04
N ASP A 19 -14.41 -12.25 31.23
CA ASP A 19 -13.27 -12.23 32.13
C ASP A 19 -13.65 -11.96 33.60
N GLY A 20 -14.90 -11.51 33.84
CA GLY A 20 -15.44 -11.19 35.16
C GLY A 20 -15.13 -9.78 35.66
N SER A 21 -14.47 -8.93 34.88
CA SER A 21 -14.12 -7.56 35.28
C SER A 21 -15.31 -6.59 35.23
N GLY A 22 -16.33 -6.91 34.42
CA GLY A 22 -17.55 -6.11 34.27
C GLY A 22 -17.51 -5.10 33.13
N ASP A 23 -16.35 -4.88 32.50
CA ASP A 23 -16.18 -4.00 31.33
C ASP A 23 -15.22 -4.62 30.29
N THR A 24 -15.33 -4.22 29.02
CA THR A 24 -14.43 -4.69 27.96
C THR A 24 -13.02 -4.11 28.09
N ASP A 25 -12.91 -2.88 28.58
CA ASP A 25 -11.66 -2.15 28.78
C ASP A 25 -11.19 -2.10 30.24
N GLY A 26 -11.74 -2.98 31.08
CA GLY A 26 -11.30 -3.19 32.46
C GLY A 26 -9.87 -3.75 32.58
N GLU A 27 -9.41 -3.94 33.81
CA GLU A 27 -8.09 -4.54 34.06
C GLU A 27 -8.01 -5.96 33.49
N THR A 28 -7.08 -6.17 32.56
CA THR A 28 -6.89 -7.48 31.93
C THR A 28 -6.37 -8.49 32.94
N ASN A 29 -6.98 -9.68 32.98
CA ASN A 29 -6.71 -10.72 33.97
C ASN A 29 -6.41 -12.10 33.34
N GLY A 30 -6.24 -12.18 32.02
CA GLY A 30 -5.97 -13.43 31.31
C GLY A 30 -7.19 -14.31 31.02
N LEU A 31 -8.38 -13.93 31.51
CA LEU A 31 -9.64 -14.67 31.34
C LEU A 31 -10.50 -14.05 30.24
N GLY A 32 -11.63 -14.69 29.90
CA GLY A 32 -12.53 -14.18 28.87
C GLY A 32 -12.07 -14.42 27.43
N ASN A 33 -10.98 -15.18 27.23
CA ASN A 33 -10.46 -15.51 25.91
C ASN A 33 -11.15 -16.76 25.33
N LEU A 34 -11.35 -16.78 24.01
CA LEU A 34 -11.70 -18.00 23.27
C LEU A 34 -10.41 -18.60 22.70
N ILE A 35 -10.05 -19.81 23.13
CA ILE A 35 -8.81 -20.49 22.74
C ILE A 35 -9.15 -21.73 21.92
N VAL A 36 -8.55 -21.87 20.74
CA VAL A 36 -8.64 -23.06 19.87
C VAL A 36 -7.26 -23.70 19.75
N GLY A 37 -7.12 -24.91 20.30
CA GLY A 37 -5.84 -25.59 20.52
C GLY A 37 -5.40 -25.48 21.98
N TYR A 38 -4.12 -25.74 22.25
CA TYR A 38 -3.60 -25.74 23.62
C TYR A 38 -3.04 -24.39 24.08
N ASP A 39 -2.89 -23.42 23.16
CA ASP A 39 -2.20 -22.15 23.42
C ASP A 39 -0.87 -22.44 24.13
N GLU A 40 0.05 -23.17 23.52
CA GLU A 40 1.29 -23.60 24.16
C GLU A 40 2.21 -22.41 24.40
N ALA A 41 2.72 -22.20 25.62
CA ALA A 41 3.60 -21.06 25.92
C ALA A 41 5.06 -21.34 25.54
N TYR A 42 5.79 -20.31 25.10
CA TYR A 42 7.24 -20.37 25.07
C TYR A 42 7.77 -20.32 26.50
N VAL A 43 8.51 -21.36 26.90
CA VAL A 43 8.91 -21.70 28.29
C VAL A 43 9.56 -20.55 29.07
N LEU A 44 10.06 -19.51 28.39
CA LEU A 44 10.80 -18.40 28.99
C LEU A 44 10.25 -16.99 28.68
N GLY A 45 9.05 -16.79 28.10
CA GLY A 45 8.68 -15.41 27.75
C GLY A 45 7.29 -15.06 27.20
N SER A 46 6.37 -16.00 26.97
CA SER A 46 5.04 -15.64 26.47
C SER A 46 4.23 -14.91 27.57
N ARG A 47 3.88 -13.63 27.35
CA ARG A 47 3.04 -12.86 28.28
C ARG A 47 1.58 -12.89 27.82
N ARG A 48 0.72 -13.57 28.60
CA ARG A 48 -0.69 -13.85 28.27
C ARG A 48 -1.65 -13.28 29.30
N THR A 49 -1.46 -12.01 29.60
CA THR A 49 -2.28 -11.29 30.59
C THR A 49 -3.55 -10.72 29.98
N GLY A 50 -3.72 -10.78 28.65
CA GLY A 50 -4.83 -10.20 27.94
C GLY A 50 -6.16 -10.92 28.15
N SER A 51 -7.26 -10.18 28.02
CA SER A 51 -8.63 -10.67 28.18
C SER A 51 -9.42 -10.47 26.89
N HIS A 52 -10.54 -11.17 26.68
CA HIS A 52 -11.41 -10.94 25.51
C HIS A 52 -10.74 -11.12 24.13
N ASN A 53 -9.78 -12.06 24.01
CA ASN A 53 -9.08 -12.35 22.76
C ASN A 53 -9.56 -13.65 22.11
N PHE A 54 -9.40 -13.74 20.79
CA PHE A 54 -9.49 -15.00 20.06
C PHE A 54 -8.09 -15.52 19.73
N VAL A 55 -7.76 -16.71 20.21
CA VAL A 55 -6.40 -17.28 20.18
C VAL A 55 -6.40 -18.61 19.44
N ILE A 56 -5.55 -18.76 18.41
CA ILE A 56 -5.43 -19.99 17.62
C ILE A 56 -3.96 -20.31 17.35
N GLY A 57 -3.46 -21.44 17.86
CA GLY A 57 -2.06 -21.85 17.68
C GLY A 57 -1.21 -21.61 18.91
N SER A 58 0.09 -21.42 18.74
CA SER A 58 1.06 -21.56 19.82
C SER A 58 2.04 -20.38 19.94
N GLU A 59 2.59 -20.26 21.15
CA GLU A 59 3.65 -19.34 21.56
C GLU A 59 3.31 -17.86 21.44
N HIS A 60 2.01 -17.54 21.44
CA HIS A 60 1.53 -16.18 21.37
C HIS A 60 1.78 -15.38 22.66
N SER A 61 2.04 -14.09 22.50
CA SER A 61 1.94 -13.10 23.58
C SER A 61 0.77 -12.17 23.31
N TYR A 62 -0.18 -12.12 24.23
CA TYR A 62 -1.32 -11.21 24.14
C TYR A 62 -1.57 -10.57 25.52
N THR A 63 -1.48 -9.24 25.58
CA THR A 63 -1.43 -8.52 26.87
C THR A 63 -2.50 -7.44 27.01
N SER A 64 -3.43 -7.38 26.06
CA SER A 64 -4.52 -6.41 26.03
C SER A 64 -5.85 -7.11 25.73
N TYR A 65 -6.82 -6.41 25.15
CA TYR A 65 -8.16 -6.94 24.93
C TYR A 65 -8.72 -6.69 23.54
N GLY A 66 -9.74 -7.48 23.18
CA GLY A 66 -10.47 -7.36 21.91
C GLY A 66 -9.61 -7.72 20.70
N GLY A 67 -8.56 -8.51 20.87
CA GLY A 67 -7.62 -8.88 19.82
C GLY A 67 -7.88 -10.26 19.21
N ILE A 68 -7.29 -10.48 18.04
CA ILE A 68 -7.18 -11.81 17.41
C ILE A 68 -5.70 -12.11 17.27
N VAL A 69 -5.27 -13.30 17.69
CA VAL A 69 -3.91 -13.78 17.48
C VAL A 69 -3.96 -15.23 17.00
N ALA A 70 -3.42 -15.46 15.80
CA ALA A 70 -3.38 -16.79 15.21
C ALA A 70 -2.01 -17.11 14.61
N GLY A 71 -1.62 -18.39 14.55
CA GLY A 71 -0.40 -18.87 13.91
C GLY A 71 0.66 -19.33 14.91
N PHE A 72 1.89 -18.84 14.76
CA PHE A 72 3.03 -19.22 15.61
C PHE A 72 3.80 -18.00 16.11
N TYR A 73 4.05 -17.89 17.42
CA TYR A 73 4.94 -16.86 17.98
C TYR A 73 4.53 -15.41 17.64
N ASN A 74 3.23 -15.13 17.58
CA ASN A 74 2.74 -13.77 17.30
C ASN A 74 2.49 -12.96 18.59
N THR A 75 2.67 -11.64 18.52
CA THR A 75 2.48 -10.70 19.63
C THR A 75 1.38 -9.67 19.34
N VAL A 76 0.41 -9.56 20.25
CA VAL A 76 -0.69 -8.56 20.23
C VAL A 76 -0.73 -7.84 21.58
N SER A 77 -0.28 -6.59 21.65
CA SER A 77 -0.05 -5.94 22.96
C SER A 77 -0.89 -4.70 23.25
N ALA A 78 -1.89 -4.40 22.42
CA ALA A 78 -2.70 -3.18 22.55
C ALA A 78 -4.18 -3.42 22.21
N PRO A 79 -5.09 -2.51 22.61
CA PRO A 79 -6.52 -2.73 22.43
C PRO A 79 -6.90 -2.86 20.96
N TYR A 80 -7.73 -3.86 20.65
CA TYR A 80 -8.24 -4.13 19.31
C TYR A 80 -7.16 -4.42 18.25
N ALA A 81 -5.92 -4.72 18.68
CA ALA A 81 -4.86 -5.10 17.77
C ALA A 81 -5.07 -6.55 17.29
N SER A 82 -4.62 -6.86 16.08
CA SER A 82 -4.86 -8.17 15.48
C SER A 82 -3.66 -8.67 14.69
N VAL A 83 -3.36 -9.95 14.85
CA VAL A 83 -2.51 -10.74 13.96
C VAL A 83 -3.30 -11.97 13.51
N THR A 84 -3.72 -12.02 12.25
CA THR A 84 -4.63 -13.08 11.77
C THR A 84 -3.92 -14.36 11.31
N GLY A 85 -2.59 -14.42 11.35
CA GLY A 85 -1.84 -15.62 11.01
C GLY A 85 -0.32 -15.40 10.91
N GLY A 86 0.37 -16.38 10.33
CA GLY A 86 1.81 -16.33 10.08
C GLY A 86 2.66 -16.52 11.33
N ALA A 87 3.91 -16.07 11.27
CA ALA A 87 4.88 -16.29 12.34
C ALA A 87 5.66 -15.03 12.73
N PHE A 88 5.99 -14.89 14.02
CA PHE A 88 6.85 -13.80 14.54
C PHE A 88 6.32 -12.38 14.25
N ASN A 89 5.03 -12.22 14.02
CA ASN A 89 4.40 -10.93 13.73
C ASN A 89 4.08 -10.18 15.02
N THR A 90 4.09 -8.85 14.98
CA THR A 90 3.82 -7.97 16.12
C THR A 90 2.84 -6.86 15.75
N ALA A 91 1.69 -6.82 16.42
CA ALA A 91 0.76 -5.70 16.41
C ALA A 91 0.74 -5.05 17.81
N SER A 92 1.40 -3.90 17.96
CA SER A 92 1.73 -3.36 19.29
C SER A 92 1.01 -2.08 19.70
N MET A 93 0.08 -1.59 18.89
CA MET A 93 -0.64 -0.32 19.13
C MET A 93 -2.13 -0.46 18.87
N ASN A 94 -2.93 0.48 19.39
CA ASN A 94 -4.39 0.45 19.31
C ASN A 94 -4.84 0.30 17.84
N ARG A 95 -5.72 -0.69 17.56
CA ARG A 95 -6.23 -1.02 16.20
C ARG A 95 -5.14 -1.36 15.17
N ALA A 96 -3.92 -1.71 15.60
CA ALA A 96 -2.88 -2.16 14.69
C ALA A 96 -3.23 -3.54 14.11
N VAL A 97 -2.97 -3.76 12.83
CA VAL A 97 -3.32 -5.01 12.14
C VAL A 97 -2.11 -5.57 11.40
N VAL A 98 -1.84 -6.85 11.59
CA VAL A 98 -0.99 -7.66 10.72
C VAL A 98 -1.81 -8.80 10.13
N GLY A 99 -1.97 -8.84 8.81
CA GLY A 99 -2.77 -9.88 8.15
C GLY A 99 -2.10 -11.27 8.16
N GLY A 100 -0.77 -11.31 8.22
CA GLY A 100 -0.01 -12.56 8.32
C GLY A 100 1.45 -12.38 7.89
N GLY A 101 2.04 -13.44 7.32
CA GLY A 101 3.45 -13.44 6.87
C GLY A 101 4.44 -13.70 8.00
N GLU A 102 5.68 -13.24 7.84
CA GLU A 102 6.76 -13.49 8.80
C GLU A 102 7.43 -12.18 9.26
N ARG A 103 7.63 -12.01 10.57
CA ARG A 103 8.36 -10.86 11.15
C ARG A 103 7.80 -9.48 10.77
N ASN A 104 6.51 -9.38 10.50
CA ASN A 104 5.87 -8.09 10.22
C ASN A 104 5.52 -7.33 11.51
N ARG A 105 5.61 -6.01 11.47
CA ARG A 105 5.37 -5.14 12.63
C ARG A 105 4.44 -3.97 12.31
N ALA A 106 3.25 -3.98 12.89
CA ALA A 106 2.38 -2.81 12.98
C ALA A 106 2.58 -2.13 14.35
N ALA A 107 3.35 -1.02 14.35
CA ALA A 107 3.93 -0.41 15.55
C ALA A 107 3.31 0.94 15.95
N ALA A 108 2.26 1.40 15.27
CA ALA A 108 1.61 2.69 15.49
C ALA A 108 0.09 2.58 15.49
N LEU A 109 -0.59 3.60 16.02
CA LEU A 109 -2.05 3.68 16.06
C LEU A 109 -2.64 3.42 14.66
N ALA A 110 -3.52 2.42 14.56
CA ALA A 110 -4.16 1.99 13.33
C ALA A 110 -3.18 1.73 12.16
N GLY A 111 -1.94 1.34 12.46
CA GLY A 111 -0.97 0.90 11.46
C GLY A 111 -1.36 -0.47 10.91
N VAL A 112 -1.17 -0.68 9.61
CA VAL A 112 -1.57 -1.91 8.92
C VAL A 112 -0.41 -2.48 8.12
N VAL A 113 -0.13 -3.76 8.32
CA VAL A 113 0.70 -4.56 7.43
C VAL A 113 -0.13 -5.74 6.95
N VAL A 114 -0.44 -5.83 5.66
CA VAL A 114 -1.30 -6.91 5.16
C VAL A 114 -0.58 -8.27 5.19
N GLY A 115 0.73 -8.31 4.91
CA GLY A 115 1.53 -9.54 4.97
C GLY A 115 2.97 -9.35 4.48
N GLY A 116 3.58 -10.41 3.95
CA GLY A 116 4.96 -10.41 3.46
C GLY A 116 5.98 -10.73 4.55
N THR A 117 7.21 -10.23 4.40
CA THR A 117 8.32 -10.53 5.33
C THR A 117 9.01 -9.25 5.78
N ASP A 118 9.28 -9.12 7.08
CA ASP A 118 10.05 -8.01 7.66
C ASP A 118 9.51 -6.59 7.31
N ASN A 119 8.19 -6.45 7.16
CA ASN A 119 7.58 -5.15 6.89
C ASN A 119 7.21 -4.40 8.19
N VAL A 120 7.32 -3.08 8.18
CA VAL A 120 7.06 -2.20 9.33
C VAL A 120 6.13 -1.06 8.96
N ALA A 121 4.97 -0.99 9.61
CA ALA A 121 4.08 0.17 9.63
C ALA A 121 4.20 0.88 10.99
N ALA A 122 4.99 1.95 11.06
CA ALA A 122 5.34 2.65 12.30
C ALA A 122 4.87 4.12 12.37
N GLY A 123 4.20 4.62 11.33
CA GLY A 123 3.47 5.89 11.39
C GLY A 123 2.01 5.68 11.76
N GLU A 124 1.39 6.67 12.40
CA GLU A 124 -0.06 6.66 12.66
C GLU A 124 -0.82 6.51 11.33
N HIS A 125 -1.74 5.56 11.24
CA HIS A 125 -2.44 5.20 10.00
C HIS A 125 -1.52 4.82 8.83
N ALA A 126 -0.28 4.38 9.10
CA ALA A 126 0.62 3.91 8.05
C ALA A 126 0.14 2.55 7.49
N PHE A 127 0.39 2.33 6.21
CA PHE A 127 -0.06 1.16 5.47
C PHE A 127 1.08 0.51 4.71
N VAL A 128 1.22 -0.81 4.85
CA VAL A 128 2.09 -1.64 4.01
C VAL A 128 1.29 -2.82 3.47
N ALA A 129 1.06 -2.87 2.15
CA ALA A 129 0.29 -3.97 1.56
C ALA A 129 1.08 -5.30 1.46
N GLY A 130 2.40 -5.27 1.54
CA GLY A 130 3.24 -6.47 1.60
C GLY A 130 4.63 -6.27 1.02
N GLY A 131 5.23 -7.36 0.54
CA GLY A 131 6.61 -7.38 0.04
C GLY A 131 7.63 -7.74 1.13
N ALA A 132 8.88 -7.28 0.96
CA ALA A 132 9.98 -7.63 1.87
C ALA A 132 10.72 -6.38 2.38
N GLY A 133 10.89 -6.25 3.69
CA GLY A 133 11.75 -5.21 4.27
C GLY A 133 11.27 -3.78 4.04
N ASN A 134 9.96 -3.54 3.92
CA ASN A 134 9.42 -2.19 3.71
C ASN A 134 9.13 -1.47 5.03
N ALA A 135 9.36 -0.16 5.10
CA ALA A 135 9.15 0.65 6.29
C ALA A 135 8.34 1.94 6.02
N ALA A 136 7.05 1.95 6.37
CA ALA A 136 6.21 3.14 6.36
C ALA A 136 6.22 3.80 7.75
N ARG A 137 7.00 4.87 7.92
CA ARG A 137 7.25 5.51 9.24
C ARG A 137 6.56 6.86 9.41
N GLY A 138 6.19 7.52 8.31
CA GLY A 138 5.44 8.78 8.37
C GLY A 138 3.96 8.55 8.69
N LYS A 139 3.31 9.53 9.33
CA LYS A 139 1.86 9.51 9.54
C LYS A 139 1.16 9.42 8.17
N GLN A 140 0.19 8.50 8.03
CA GLN A 140 -0.52 8.22 6.78
C GLN A 140 0.40 7.82 5.60
N ALA A 141 1.64 7.40 5.87
CA ALA A 141 2.52 6.92 4.82
C ALA A 141 2.04 5.56 4.29
N ALA A 142 2.19 5.33 2.99
CA ALA A 142 1.76 4.11 2.34
C ALA A 142 2.87 3.49 1.50
N ILE A 143 3.02 2.17 1.61
CA ILE A 143 3.86 1.36 0.75
C ILE A 143 3.03 0.22 0.16
N VAL A 144 2.89 0.15 -1.17
CA VAL A 144 1.98 -0.83 -1.78
C VAL A 144 2.63 -2.22 -1.94
N GLY A 145 3.88 -2.30 -2.40
CA GLY A 145 4.58 -3.59 -2.49
C GLY A 145 5.98 -3.49 -3.07
N GLY A 146 6.77 -4.57 -3.09
CA GLY A 146 8.18 -4.58 -3.50
C GLY A 146 9.15 -4.74 -2.32
N ALA A 147 10.41 -4.34 -2.47
CA ALA A 147 11.47 -4.65 -1.51
C ALA A 147 12.24 -3.42 -0.99
N MET A 148 12.60 -3.43 0.30
CA MET A 148 13.54 -2.47 0.90
C MET A 148 13.16 -1.00 0.71
N LYS A 149 11.87 -0.67 0.76
CA LYS A 149 11.38 0.70 0.54
C LYS A 149 11.14 1.43 1.85
N SER A 150 11.25 2.75 1.84
CA SER A 150 11.13 3.58 3.04
C SER A 150 10.30 4.83 2.79
N ALA A 151 9.24 5.02 3.58
CA ALA A 151 8.37 6.20 3.51
C ALA A 151 8.29 6.91 4.89
N PRO A 152 9.32 7.67 5.28
CA PRO A 152 9.32 8.39 6.55
C PRO A 152 8.56 9.73 6.52
N GLY A 153 8.26 10.28 5.34
CA GLY A 153 7.48 11.51 5.22
C GLY A 153 6.01 11.32 5.56
N THR A 154 5.37 12.32 6.19
CA THR A 154 3.91 12.33 6.40
C THR A 154 3.20 12.29 5.05
N ALA A 155 2.17 11.44 4.92
CA ALA A 155 1.43 11.19 3.69
C ALA A 155 2.32 10.80 2.50
N ALA A 156 3.52 10.27 2.75
CA ALA A 156 4.42 9.82 1.69
C ALA A 156 3.96 8.48 1.09
N LEU A 157 4.16 8.33 -0.22
CA LEU A 157 3.77 7.13 -0.95
C LEU A 157 4.98 6.50 -1.65
N VAL A 158 5.16 5.19 -1.48
CA VAL A 158 6.04 4.41 -2.35
C VAL A 158 5.27 3.22 -2.91
N ALA A 159 4.85 3.30 -4.18
CA ALA A 159 3.93 2.29 -4.72
C ALA A 159 4.65 0.96 -5.01
N GLY A 160 5.78 0.96 -5.73
CA GLY A 160 6.46 -0.27 -6.13
C GLY A 160 7.99 -0.22 -6.11
N GLY A 161 8.60 -1.28 -6.64
CA GLY A 161 10.03 -1.35 -6.94
C GLY A 161 10.92 -1.80 -5.78
N SER A 162 12.20 -1.42 -5.84
CA SER A 162 13.23 -1.82 -4.87
C SER A 162 14.03 -0.62 -4.37
N GLY A 163 14.27 -0.52 -3.06
CA GLY A 163 15.18 0.49 -2.50
C GLY A 163 14.70 1.94 -2.61
N ASN A 164 13.43 2.18 -2.93
CA ASN A 164 12.88 3.52 -3.13
C ASN A 164 12.58 4.23 -1.80
N ARG A 165 12.78 5.55 -1.74
CA ARG A 165 12.58 6.36 -0.54
C ARG A 165 11.75 7.63 -0.78
N ALA A 166 10.70 7.84 0.00
CA ALA A 166 9.88 9.05 -0.01
C ALA A 166 9.92 9.74 1.37
N GLU A 167 10.78 10.75 1.51
CA GLU A 167 11.11 11.38 2.81
C GLU A 167 10.34 12.67 3.09
N GLY A 168 9.97 13.40 2.05
CA GLY A 168 9.27 14.67 2.20
C GLY A 168 7.80 14.48 2.58
N LEU A 169 7.21 15.54 3.16
CA LEU A 169 5.76 15.65 3.32
C LEU A 169 5.07 15.50 1.95
N CYS A 170 4.11 14.57 1.84
CA CYS A 170 3.40 14.26 0.60
C CYS A 170 4.34 13.89 -0.58
N ALA A 171 5.56 13.43 -0.29
CA ALA A 171 6.47 12.98 -1.33
C ALA A 171 6.01 11.63 -1.89
N SER A 172 6.24 11.39 -3.19
CA SER A 172 5.85 10.13 -3.82
C SER A 172 6.93 9.55 -4.72
N VAL A 173 7.06 8.23 -4.66
CA VAL A 173 7.82 7.44 -5.62
C VAL A 173 6.92 6.34 -6.19
N ALA A 174 6.59 6.40 -7.47
CA ALA A 174 5.68 5.41 -8.05
C ALA A 174 6.33 4.05 -8.28
N GLY A 175 7.65 3.99 -8.53
CA GLY A 175 8.34 2.70 -8.66
C GLY A 175 9.82 2.83 -9.04
N GLY A 176 10.35 1.79 -9.68
CA GLY A 176 11.74 1.72 -10.12
C GLY A 176 12.71 1.27 -9.03
N GLU A 177 13.97 1.64 -9.15
CA GLU A 177 15.04 1.21 -8.26
C GLU A 177 15.79 2.40 -7.64
N LEU A 178 15.94 2.39 -6.31
CA LEU A 178 16.79 3.35 -5.60
C LEU A 178 16.48 4.83 -5.88
N ASN A 179 15.21 5.14 -6.15
CA ASN A 179 14.72 6.49 -6.36
C ASN A 179 14.41 7.19 -5.04
N GLN A 180 14.63 8.50 -4.97
CA GLN A 180 14.53 9.31 -3.76
C GLN A 180 13.70 10.58 -3.98
N ALA A 181 12.55 10.69 -3.33
CA ALA A 181 11.76 11.92 -3.24
C ALA A 181 11.94 12.54 -1.84
N LEU A 182 12.80 13.54 -1.73
CA LEU A 182 13.37 14.00 -0.45
C LEU A 182 12.68 15.22 0.16
N ALA A 183 12.10 16.07 -0.67
CA ALA A 183 11.49 17.33 -0.25
C ALA A 183 9.95 17.27 -0.28
N ALA A 184 9.30 18.26 0.33
CA ALA A 184 7.85 18.34 0.37
C ALA A 184 7.25 18.40 -1.05
N ASN A 185 6.25 17.55 -1.30
CA ASN A 185 5.59 17.35 -2.59
C ASN A 185 6.55 16.96 -3.73
N ALA A 186 7.73 16.41 -3.41
CA ALA A 186 8.65 15.91 -4.43
C ALA A 186 8.10 14.61 -5.02
N VAL A 187 8.26 14.43 -6.34
CA VAL A 187 7.74 13.26 -7.06
C VAL A 187 8.85 12.61 -7.89
N VAL A 188 8.98 11.29 -7.79
CA VAL A 188 9.73 10.49 -8.75
C VAL A 188 8.81 9.42 -9.33
N THR A 189 8.51 9.49 -10.61
CA THR A 189 7.59 8.53 -11.25
C THR A 189 8.23 7.16 -11.48
N GLY A 190 9.55 7.06 -11.57
CA GLY A 190 10.25 5.79 -11.74
C GLY A 190 11.69 5.96 -12.21
N GLY A 191 12.23 4.93 -12.85
CA GLY A 191 13.63 4.88 -13.30
C GLY A 191 14.57 4.31 -12.24
N SER A 192 15.85 4.65 -12.32
CA SER A 192 16.87 4.15 -11.39
C SER A 192 17.77 5.27 -10.85
N TYR A 193 17.99 5.31 -9.53
CA TYR A 193 18.85 6.31 -8.87
C TYR A 193 18.44 7.79 -9.08
N ASN A 194 17.16 8.07 -9.33
CA ASN A 194 16.70 9.45 -9.49
C ASN A 194 16.46 10.13 -8.13
N ARG A 195 16.70 11.45 -8.05
CA ARG A 195 16.58 12.24 -6.82
C ARG A 195 15.79 13.51 -7.06
N ALA A 196 14.68 13.69 -6.35
CA ALA A 196 13.92 14.94 -6.31
C ALA A 196 14.09 15.58 -4.92
N SER A 197 14.86 16.67 -4.82
CA SER A 197 15.22 17.31 -3.55
C SER A 197 14.79 18.76 -3.40
N GLY A 198 14.22 19.38 -4.44
CA GLY A 198 13.53 20.67 -4.30
C GLY A 198 12.07 20.49 -3.90
N LYS A 199 11.47 21.45 -3.20
CA LYS A 199 10.04 21.43 -2.90
C LYS A 199 9.23 21.47 -4.21
N ARG A 200 8.19 20.65 -4.31
CA ARG A 200 7.39 20.49 -5.54
C ARG A 200 8.23 20.14 -6.78
N SER A 201 9.42 19.56 -6.59
CA SER A 201 10.25 19.11 -7.70
C SER A 201 9.80 17.75 -8.23
N SER A 202 10.06 17.48 -9.50
CA SER A 202 9.68 16.21 -10.13
C SER A 202 10.78 15.63 -11.00
N VAL A 203 10.93 14.31 -10.95
CA VAL A 203 11.69 13.54 -11.93
C VAL A 203 10.74 12.53 -12.59
N THR A 204 10.60 12.62 -13.91
CA THR A 204 9.60 11.85 -14.68
C THR A 204 10.09 10.47 -15.16
N GLY A 205 11.34 10.09 -14.84
CA GLY A 205 11.95 8.82 -15.21
C GLY A 205 13.39 9.01 -15.70
N GLY A 206 14.09 7.92 -15.99
CA GLY A 206 15.50 7.93 -16.43
C GLY A 206 16.46 7.34 -15.39
N VAL A 207 17.77 7.61 -15.53
CA VAL A 207 18.82 7.09 -14.65
C VAL A 207 19.67 8.22 -14.09
N ARG A 208 19.83 8.27 -12.76
CA ARG A 208 20.72 9.22 -12.05
C ARG A 208 20.41 10.70 -12.30
N LEU A 209 19.14 11.06 -12.43
CA LEU A 209 18.73 12.46 -12.56
C LEU A 209 18.51 13.11 -11.19
N SER A 210 18.75 14.42 -11.10
CA SER A 210 18.60 15.17 -9.86
C SER A 210 17.84 16.48 -10.09
N SER A 211 16.67 16.65 -9.45
CA SER A 211 15.88 17.88 -9.44
C SER A 211 16.07 18.59 -8.10
N THR A 212 16.93 19.60 -8.05
CA THR A 212 17.35 20.25 -6.79
C THR A 212 16.65 21.56 -6.48
N GLY A 213 16.17 22.28 -7.50
CA GLY A 213 15.46 23.54 -7.31
C GLY A 213 13.99 23.34 -6.92
N ASP A 214 13.45 24.27 -6.14
CA ASP A 214 12.01 24.31 -5.90
C ASP A 214 11.27 24.55 -7.24
N ASP A 215 10.11 23.93 -7.40
CA ASP A 215 9.24 24.07 -8.59
C ASP A 215 9.92 23.65 -9.91
N THR A 216 10.87 22.72 -9.84
CA THR A 216 11.58 22.20 -11.01
C THR A 216 11.03 20.86 -11.50
N SER A 217 11.11 20.64 -12.82
CA SER A 217 10.87 19.33 -13.41
C SER A 217 12.07 18.91 -14.26
N VAL A 218 12.58 17.71 -13.99
CA VAL A 218 13.62 17.06 -14.79
C VAL A 218 12.99 15.89 -15.54
N ARG A 219 13.21 15.87 -16.85
CA ARG A 219 12.79 14.77 -17.71
C ARG A 219 13.99 13.93 -18.08
N GLY A 220 13.89 12.62 -17.90
CA GLY A 220 14.86 11.70 -18.48
C GLY A 220 14.69 11.66 -19.98
N ALA A 221 15.80 11.67 -20.72
CA ALA A 221 15.77 11.25 -22.11
C ALA A 221 15.31 9.79 -22.12
N GLY A 222 14.06 9.56 -22.56
CA GLY A 222 13.67 8.24 -23.03
C GLY A 222 14.63 7.88 -24.17
N VAL A 223 15.00 6.61 -24.29
CA VAL A 223 15.55 6.12 -25.55
C VAL A 223 14.60 6.58 -26.65
N SER A 224 15.03 7.54 -27.45
CA SER A 224 14.25 8.05 -28.56
C SER A 224 13.91 6.84 -29.43
N HIS A 225 12.66 6.73 -29.85
CA HIS A 225 12.40 6.02 -31.10
C HIS A 225 13.37 6.62 -32.12
N THR A 226 14.15 5.74 -32.73
CA THR A 226 15.25 6.05 -33.63
C THR A 226 14.75 6.85 -34.81
N ASP A 227 14.92 8.17 -34.75
CA ASP A 227 15.23 8.99 -35.90
C ASP A 227 16.61 9.61 -35.64
N ALA A 228 17.41 9.66 -36.71
CA ALA A 228 18.88 9.77 -36.77
C ALA A 228 19.53 10.90 -35.93
N PRO A 229 20.86 10.80 -35.65
CA PRO A 229 21.49 11.50 -34.54
C PRO A 229 21.89 12.92 -34.93
N ASP A 230 21.38 13.92 -34.21
CA ASP A 230 22.01 15.23 -34.13
C ASP A 230 22.10 15.71 -32.68
N ALA A 231 23.35 15.91 -32.26
CA ALA A 231 23.86 16.75 -31.18
C ALA A 231 23.47 16.46 -29.71
N GLU A 232 24.52 16.24 -28.91
CA GLU A 232 24.57 16.32 -27.45
C GLU A 232 23.63 17.36 -26.84
N HIS A 233 22.56 16.91 -26.18
CA HIS A 233 21.74 17.77 -25.32
C HIS A 233 21.75 17.20 -23.91
N ALA A 234 22.37 17.95 -23.00
CA ALA A 234 22.26 17.76 -21.55
C ALA A 234 20.78 17.84 -21.11
N PRO A 235 20.39 17.17 -20.00
CA PRO A 235 18.99 17.13 -19.56
C PRO A 235 18.47 18.54 -19.28
N ALA A 236 17.45 18.96 -20.03
CA ALA A 236 16.80 20.25 -19.86
C ALA A 236 16.08 20.31 -18.50
N THR A 237 16.50 21.25 -17.66
CA THR A 237 15.77 21.63 -16.44
C THR A 237 14.68 22.62 -16.83
N VAL A 238 13.41 22.20 -16.81
CA VAL A 238 12.29 23.13 -16.99
C VAL A 238 11.97 23.71 -15.62
N ARG A 239 12.24 25.01 -15.41
CA ARG A 239 11.78 25.75 -14.23
C ARG A 239 10.35 26.19 -14.49
N GLY A 240 9.39 25.72 -13.69
CA GLY A 240 8.02 26.22 -13.74
C GLY A 240 7.96 27.60 -13.08
N GLY A 241 7.92 28.67 -13.87
CA GLY A 241 7.63 30.01 -13.38
C GLY A 241 6.13 30.27 -13.38
N GLN A 242 5.54 30.57 -12.23
CA GLN A 242 4.34 31.41 -12.18
C GLN A 242 4.78 32.85 -12.51
N GLU A 243 4.20 33.41 -13.57
CA GLU A 243 3.90 34.84 -13.84
C GLU A 243 4.07 35.21 -15.32
N ALA A 244 2.94 35.60 -15.92
CA ALA A 244 2.73 36.60 -16.99
C ALA A 244 1.65 36.16 -18.01
N TRP A 245 0.41 35.98 -17.53
CA TRP A 245 -0.76 36.17 -18.39
C TRP A 245 -1.11 37.66 -18.36
N ALA A 246 -0.45 38.46 -19.19
CA ALA A 246 -0.90 39.80 -19.50
C ALA A 246 -0.47 40.15 -20.93
N GLU A 247 -1.45 40.66 -21.68
CA GLU A 247 -1.31 41.47 -22.89
C GLU A 247 -1.29 40.74 -24.26
N SER A 248 -2.49 40.41 -24.78
CA SER A 248 -3.06 41.23 -25.87
C SER A 248 -4.51 40.83 -26.20
N ILE A 249 -5.47 41.46 -25.52
CA ILE A 249 -6.84 41.59 -26.05
C ILE A 249 -7.15 43.09 -26.11
N ARG A 250 -6.92 43.71 -27.28
CA ARG A 250 -7.69 44.85 -27.80
C ARG A 250 -7.68 44.79 -29.35
N ARG A 251 -8.87 44.61 -29.95
CA ARG A 251 -9.24 44.87 -31.37
C ARG A 251 -9.74 46.33 -31.51
N PRO A 252 -10.25 46.86 -32.66
CA PRO A 252 -10.23 46.50 -34.11
C PRO A 252 -9.67 47.69 -34.98
N GLU A 253 -9.47 47.74 -36.30
CA GLU A 253 -10.38 47.63 -37.48
C GLU A 253 -9.59 47.71 -38.83
N GLN A 254 -10.14 47.01 -39.86
CA GLN A 254 -10.23 47.27 -41.33
C GLN A 254 -8.99 47.67 -42.18
N THR A 255 -8.69 47.04 -43.33
CA THR A 255 -9.50 46.90 -44.56
C THR A 255 -8.93 45.87 -45.58
N ALA A 256 -9.84 45.26 -46.36
CA ALA A 256 -9.73 44.70 -47.74
C ALA A 256 -8.71 43.57 -48.05
N GLY A 257 -9.03 42.48 -48.77
CA GLY A 257 -10.20 42.06 -49.56
C GLY A 257 -9.90 40.73 -50.28
N ALA A 258 -10.95 40.13 -50.88
CA ALA A 258 -10.99 38.86 -51.64
C ALA A 258 -10.78 37.57 -50.81
N GLY A 259 -11.65 36.56 -50.79
CA GLY A 259 -12.77 36.20 -51.64
C GLY A 259 -12.62 34.73 -52.05
N ALA A 260 -13.08 33.77 -51.24
CA ALA A 260 -13.34 32.38 -51.67
C ALA A 260 -14.17 31.61 -50.63
N ALA A 261 -15.43 31.38 -51.00
CA ALA A 261 -16.35 30.28 -50.70
C ALA A 261 -16.23 29.46 -49.40
N ILE A 262 -17.31 29.59 -48.62
CA ILE A 262 -17.81 28.69 -47.59
C ILE A 262 -18.24 27.35 -48.23
N ARG A 263 -17.87 26.23 -47.62
CA ARG A 263 -18.66 24.99 -47.67
C ARG A 263 -18.79 24.46 -46.25
N ASP A 264 -19.98 24.64 -45.71
CA ASP A 264 -20.48 23.97 -44.52
C ASP A 264 -20.68 22.48 -44.83
N ALA A 265 -20.25 21.64 -43.90
CA ALA A 265 -20.76 20.29 -43.74
C ALA A 265 -20.75 19.97 -42.24
N GLU A 266 -21.86 20.30 -41.58
CA GLU A 266 -22.28 19.64 -40.34
C GLU A 266 -22.78 18.24 -40.69
N VAL A 267 -22.20 17.18 -40.10
CA VAL A 267 -22.93 15.96 -39.70
C VAL A 267 -22.28 15.39 -38.42
N GLU A 268 -23.16 15.19 -37.43
CA GLU A 268 -23.08 14.67 -36.06
C GLU A 268 -22.34 13.31 -35.83
N PRO A 269 -22.06 12.92 -34.56
CA PRO A 269 -21.10 11.88 -34.20
C PRO A 269 -21.72 10.47 -34.15
N ALA A 270 -20.94 9.46 -34.56
CA ALA A 270 -21.29 8.05 -34.37
C ALA A 270 -20.22 7.32 -33.54
N TRP A 271 -20.62 6.87 -32.34
CA TRP A 271 -19.93 5.86 -31.55
C TRP A 271 -20.37 4.47 -32.02
N TYR A 272 -19.43 3.60 -32.45
CA TYR A 272 -19.27 2.16 -32.13
C TYR A 272 -18.46 1.41 -33.22
N GLY A 273 -17.55 0.53 -32.77
CA GLY A 273 -16.77 -0.42 -33.59
C GLY A 273 -15.38 0.11 -33.97
N ASP A 274 -14.23 -0.49 -33.65
CA ASP A 274 -13.92 -1.90 -33.46
C ASP A 274 -12.79 -2.12 -32.44
N ASN A 275 -12.92 -3.23 -31.71
CA ASN A 275 -11.99 -3.73 -30.70
C ASN A 275 -11.18 -4.88 -31.33
N PRO A 276 -9.85 -4.77 -31.56
CA PRO A 276 -9.10 -5.81 -32.24
C PRO A 276 -8.43 -6.77 -31.25
N PHE A 277 -9.21 -7.68 -30.65
CA PHE A 277 -8.65 -8.89 -30.02
C PHE A 277 -9.55 -10.09 -30.34
N LYS A 278 -9.35 -10.67 -31.53
CA LYS A 278 -9.78 -12.03 -31.85
C LYS A 278 -8.79 -13.01 -31.23
N LEU A 279 -9.21 -13.74 -30.20
CA LEU A 279 -8.58 -14.99 -29.78
C LEU A 279 -9.23 -16.12 -30.58
N GLU A 280 -8.48 -16.72 -31.50
CA GLU A 280 -8.87 -17.96 -32.17
C GLU A 280 -8.76 -19.16 -31.21
N GLY A 281 -9.71 -20.06 -31.36
CA GLY A 281 -9.99 -21.15 -30.44
C GLY A 281 -8.99 -22.30 -30.46
N ARG A 282 -8.94 -23.00 -29.33
CA ARG A 282 -8.64 -24.43 -29.27
C ARG A 282 -9.66 -25.08 -28.36
N ASP A 283 -10.42 -25.99 -28.96
CA ASP A 283 -11.39 -26.86 -28.33
C ASP A 283 -10.72 -27.75 -27.28
N PHE A 284 -11.28 -27.79 -26.07
CA PHE A 284 -11.16 -28.95 -25.19
C PHE A 284 -12.55 -29.31 -24.65
N ASN A 285 -13.00 -30.48 -25.09
CA ASN A 285 -14.31 -31.09 -24.90
C ASN A 285 -14.49 -31.68 -23.47
N PRO A 286 -15.62 -31.46 -22.77
CA PRO A 286 -15.94 -32.14 -21.52
C PRO A 286 -16.91 -33.31 -21.72
N ARG A 287 -16.52 -34.52 -21.31
CA ARG A 287 -17.41 -35.68 -21.02
C ARG A 287 -16.87 -36.37 -19.76
N VAL A 288 -17.48 -36.24 -18.58
CA VAL A 288 -18.66 -36.96 -18.01
C VAL A 288 -18.41 -38.46 -17.75
N GLY A 289 -18.42 -38.85 -16.45
CA GLY A 289 -18.78 -40.15 -15.83
C GLY A 289 -17.91 -41.37 -16.16
N ASP A 290 -17.58 -42.33 -15.27
CA ASP A 290 -18.17 -42.78 -14.00
C ASP A 290 -17.14 -43.74 -13.28
N PRO A 291 -17.43 -44.43 -12.14
CA PRO A 291 -16.49 -44.76 -11.07
C PRO A 291 -15.97 -46.21 -11.12
N LEU A 292 -15.09 -46.62 -10.19
CA LEU A 292 -14.87 -47.99 -9.61
C LEU A 292 -13.65 -47.86 -8.65
N ALA A 293 -13.80 -48.01 -7.34
CA ALA A 293 -13.69 -49.26 -6.57
C ALA A 293 -12.31 -49.93 -6.68
N GLU A 294 -11.47 -49.72 -5.65
CA GLU A 294 -10.76 -50.72 -4.83
C GLU A 294 -10.19 -50.05 -3.57
#